data_AF-A0AAU4FNQ5-F1
#
_entry.id   AF-A0AAU4FNQ5-F1
#
_cell.length_a   1.000
_cell.length_b   1.000
_cell.length_c   1.000
_cell.angle_alpha   90.00
_cell.angle_beta   90.00
_cell.angle_gamma   90.00
#
_symmetry.space_group_name_H-M   'P 1'
#
loop_
_entity.id
_entity.type
_entity.pdbx_description
1 polymer ?
#
loop_
_entity_poly.entity_id
_entity_poly.type
_entity_poly.pdbx_seq_one_letter_code
_entity_poly.pdbx_strand_id
1 'polypeptide(L)'
;MEYLVPLIDHHRIRQNCLPRTHSNVKIHAVTERIWSATLNTLRSFHGIALTGAIILTTAAPALAVAPPATVSAASSISKTAKVNKLKSITGDSSASQDRWYSDLGNRNSAGIKKYGFNWKTDGCSWAPDTLPGGYDFKFPCWRHDFGYRNFKKTVGTSKFHRDHKKRVDKAFLRDMRSVCNRFIWADPYPAAARKRLKAACFKTATKYYNTVKSFN
;
A
#
# COMPACT_ATOMS: atom_id res chain seq x y z
N MET A 1 26.18 -45.71 34.88
CA MET A 1 25.49 -46.18 33.66
C MET A 1 25.42 -45.00 32.71
N GLU A 2 26.17 -45.10 31.62
CA GLU A 2 26.38 -44.06 30.62
C GLU A 2 25.11 -43.71 29.84
N TYR A 3 25.06 -42.43 29.42
CA TYR A 3 24.02 -41.86 28.58
C TYR A 3 24.14 -42.35 27.14
N LEU A 4 23.03 -42.79 26.54
CA LEU A 4 22.91 -43.01 25.09
C LEU A 4 21.92 -42.01 24.51
N VAL A 5 22.45 -40.99 23.84
CA VAL A 5 21.72 -40.10 22.92
C VAL A 5 21.68 -40.80 21.55
N PRO A 6 20.51 -41.03 20.94
CA PRO A 6 20.46 -41.61 19.61
C PRO A 6 20.91 -40.59 18.55
N LEU A 7 21.95 -40.94 17.78
CA LEU A 7 22.33 -40.23 16.56
C LEU A 7 21.19 -40.34 15.54
N ILE A 8 20.68 -39.19 15.09
CA ILE A 8 19.76 -39.09 13.96
C ILE A 8 20.59 -39.09 12.68
N ASP A 9 20.39 -40.13 11.87
CA ASP A 9 21.00 -40.33 10.56
C ASP A 9 20.46 -39.30 9.55
N HIS A 10 21.30 -38.34 9.16
CA HIS A 10 20.99 -37.27 8.22
C HIS A 10 21.01 -37.70 6.73
N HIS A 11 21.24 -38.98 6.42
CA HIS A 11 21.35 -39.42 5.02
C HIS A 11 20.03 -39.83 4.34
N ARG A 12 18.89 -39.80 5.04
CA ARG A 12 17.58 -40.23 4.50
C ARG A 12 16.60 -39.09 4.20
N ILE A 13 17.09 -37.93 3.72
CA ILE A 13 16.24 -36.79 3.29
C ILE A 13 16.50 -36.39 1.81
N ARG A 14 17.35 -37.11 1.06
CA ARG A 14 17.70 -36.77 -0.34
C ARG A 14 17.22 -37.76 -1.40
N GLN A 15 16.02 -38.33 -1.32
CA GLN A 15 15.52 -39.20 -2.41
C GLN A 15 14.09 -38.93 -2.91
N ASN A 16 13.36 -37.92 -2.44
CA ASN A 16 12.01 -37.62 -2.93
C ASN A 16 11.83 -36.26 -3.63
N CYS A 17 12.89 -35.72 -4.23
CA CYS A 17 12.79 -34.61 -5.18
C CYS A 17 13.09 -35.10 -6.60
N LEU A 18 12.18 -35.91 -7.15
CA LEU A 18 12.08 -36.13 -8.60
C LEU A 18 10.82 -35.39 -9.10
N PRO A 19 10.93 -34.59 -10.18
CA PRO A 19 9.77 -33.92 -10.76
C PRO A 19 8.85 -34.96 -11.42
N ARG A 20 7.60 -35.00 -10.98
CA ARG A 20 6.54 -35.82 -11.57
C ARG A 20 6.16 -35.23 -12.94
N THR A 21 6.57 -35.89 -14.02
CA THR A 21 6.14 -35.59 -15.38
C THR A 21 4.77 -36.20 -15.63
N HIS A 22 3.72 -35.39 -15.86
CA HIS A 22 2.52 -35.81 -16.59
C HIS A 22 1.89 -34.64 -17.36
N SER A 23 2.07 -34.70 -18.68
CA SER A 23 1.08 -34.59 -19.76
C SER A 23 0.23 -33.32 -19.97
N ASN A 24 0.59 -32.65 -21.07
CA ASN A 24 -0.25 -32.12 -22.16
C ASN A 24 -1.42 -31.17 -21.82
N VAL A 25 -1.09 -29.88 -21.67
CA VAL A 25 -1.99 -28.77 -22.04
C VAL A 25 -1.55 -28.28 -23.42
N LYS A 26 -2.42 -28.43 -24.43
CA LYS A 26 -2.22 -27.79 -25.74
C LYS A 26 -2.44 -26.28 -25.58
N ILE A 27 -1.35 -25.53 -25.48
CA ILE A 27 -1.35 -24.08 -25.67
C ILE A 27 -1.12 -23.82 -27.15
N HIS A 28 -2.12 -23.21 -27.81
CA HIS A 28 -1.94 -22.65 -29.14
C HIS A 28 -0.98 -21.46 -29.04
N ALA A 29 0.22 -21.65 -29.57
CA ALA A 29 1.22 -20.59 -29.72
C ALA A 29 0.78 -19.63 -30.83
N VAL A 30 0.54 -18.37 -30.49
CA VAL A 30 0.54 -17.26 -31.46
C VAL A 30 2.00 -16.84 -31.60
N THR A 31 2.56 -17.13 -32.77
CA THR A 31 3.96 -16.91 -33.11
C THR A 31 4.30 -15.42 -33.21
N GLU A 32 5.31 -15.02 -32.46
CA GLU A 32 6.12 -13.81 -32.62
C GLU A 32 6.64 -13.67 -34.06
N ARG A 33 6.49 -12.48 -34.64
CA ARG A 33 7.39 -11.98 -35.69
C ARG A 33 7.19 -10.47 -35.87
N ILE A 34 8.28 -9.74 -35.64
CA ILE A 34 8.85 -8.64 -36.44
C ILE A 34 9.35 -7.54 -35.50
N TRP A 35 10.64 -7.64 -35.19
CA TRP A 35 11.51 -6.51 -34.95
C TRP A 35 11.82 -5.89 -36.31
N SER A 36 11.49 -4.62 -36.52
CA SER A 36 12.10 -3.77 -37.54
C SER A 36 11.99 -2.32 -37.09
N ALA A 37 13.15 -1.78 -36.70
CA ALA A 37 13.38 -0.35 -36.60
C ALA A 37 13.31 0.27 -38.00
N THR A 38 12.56 1.36 -38.14
CA THR A 38 12.68 2.28 -39.27
C THR A 38 12.65 3.71 -38.77
N LEU A 39 13.85 4.27 -38.66
CA LEU A 39 14.11 5.70 -38.77
C LEU A 39 13.72 6.13 -40.20
N ASN A 40 12.80 7.09 -40.31
CA ASN A 40 12.63 8.02 -41.42
C ASN A 40 11.50 8.98 -40.98
N THR A 41 11.58 10.29 -41.10
CA THR A 41 11.96 11.01 -42.32
C THR A 41 12.31 12.44 -41.94
N LEU A 42 13.56 12.86 -42.20
CA LEU A 42 13.88 14.26 -42.44
C LEU A 42 13.16 14.67 -43.73
N ARG A 43 12.20 15.60 -43.65
CA ARG A 43 11.69 16.29 -44.83
C ARG A 43 12.12 17.74 -44.80
N SER A 44 12.99 18.00 -45.77
CA SER A 44 13.42 19.28 -46.32
C SER A 44 12.29 20.30 -46.43
N PHE A 45 12.47 21.45 -45.80
CA PHE A 45 11.82 22.69 -46.23
C PHE A 45 12.74 23.41 -47.20
N HIS A 46 12.15 23.77 -48.33
CA HIS A 46 12.80 24.43 -49.46
C HIS A 46 13.19 25.86 -49.08
N GLY A 47 14.30 26.31 -49.65
CA GLY A 47 14.85 27.64 -49.46
C GLY A 47 13.88 28.76 -49.84
N ILE A 48 13.95 29.83 -49.06
CA ILE A 48 13.51 31.16 -49.43
C ILE A 48 14.73 32.06 -49.28
N ALA A 49 15.15 32.64 -50.41
CA ALA A 49 16.20 33.65 -50.47
C ALA A 49 15.78 34.89 -49.68
N LEU A 50 16.64 35.35 -48.77
CA LEU A 50 16.49 36.64 -48.11
C LEU A 50 17.70 37.51 -48.48
N THR A 51 17.43 38.44 -49.39
CA THR A 51 18.25 39.60 -49.71
C THR A 51 18.49 40.44 -48.47
N GLY A 52 19.73 40.91 -48.32
CA GLY A 52 20.16 41.73 -47.19
C GLY A 52 19.53 43.12 -47.16
N ALA A 53 19.21 43.57 -45.95
CA ALA A 53 19.11 44.98 -45.59
C ALA A 53 19.64 45.13 -44.16
N ILE A 54 20.83 45.71 -44.03
CA ILE A 54 21.40 46.10 -42.74
C ILE A 54 20.81 47.47 -42.41
N ILE A 55 19.88 47.53 -41.46
CA ILE A 55 19.40 48.78 -40.87
C ILE A 55 20.05 48.88 -39.48
N LEU A 56 20.97 49.83 -39.30
CA LEU A 56 21.45 50.22 -37.98
C LEU A 56 20.34 51.00 -37.27
N THR A 57 19.69 50.38 -36.29
CA THR A 57 18.85 51.05 -35.31
C THR A 57 19.62 51.22 -34.00
N THR A 58 19.77 52.46 -33.56
CA THR A 58 20.32 52.78 -32.23
C THR A 58 19.27 52.46 -31.17
N ALA A 59 19.42 51.32 -30.48
CA ALA A 59 18.56 50.96 -29.36
C ALA A 59 18.89 51.79 -28.12
N ALA A 60 17.93 52.57 -27.63
CA ALA A 60 17.99 53.18 -26.31
C ALA A 60 17.86 52.11 -25.20
N PRO A 61 18.52 52.25 -24.05
CA PRO A 61 18.38 51.31 -22.94
C PRO A 61 17.01 51.50 -22.28
N ALA A 62 16.06 50.63 -22.59
CA ALA A 62 14.85 50.50 -21.78
C ALA A 62 15.22 49.80 -20.47
N LEU A 63 15.21 50.55 -19.36
CA LEU A 63 15.25 49.99 -18.01
C LEU A 63 14.03 49.09 -17.83
N ALA A 64 14.23 47.79 -17.95
CA ALA A 64 13.22 46.79 -17.67
C ALA A 64 12.91 46.79 -16.16
N VAL A 65 11.83 47.48 -15.78
CA VAL A 65 11.24 47.33 -14.44
C VAL A 65 10.68 45.91 -14.36
N ALA A 66 11.40 45.02 -13.69
CA ALA A 66 10.93 43.66 -13.44
C ALA A 66 9.64 43.73 -12.60
N PRO A 67 8.53 43.08 -13.02
CA PRO A 67 7.35 42.99 -12.19
C PRO A 67 7.71 42.28 -10.87
N PRO A 68 7.11 42.68 -9.74
CA PRO A 68 7.37 42.01 -8.47
C PRO A 68 7.00 40.53 -8.61
N ALA A 69 7.98 39.66 -8.36
CA ALA A 69 7.76 38.23 -8.30
C ALA A 69 6.72 37.96 -7.22
N THR A 70 5.50 37.60 -7.62
CA THR A 70 4.50 37.09 -6.71
C THR A 70 5.00 35.76 -6.17
N VAL A 71 5.54 35.78 -4.95
CA VAL A 71 5.92 34.57 -4.24
C VAL A 71 4.63 33.80 -3.98
N SER A 72 4.32 32.83 -4.85
CA SER A 72 3.18 31.95 -4.70
C SER A 72 3.42 31.11 -3.46
N ALA A 73 2.85 31.53 -2.32
CA ALA A 73 2.90 30.77 -1.09
C ALA A 73 2.37 29.37 -1.40
N ALA A 74 3.23 28.36 -1.26
CA ALA A 74 2.88 26.96 -1.54
C ALA A 74 1.59 26.63 -0.78
N SER A 75 0.49 26.48 -1.53
CA SER A 75 -0.82 26.27 -0.94
C SER A 75 -0.83 24.93 -0.22
N SER A 76 -1.05 24.97 1.09
CA SER A 76 -1.15 23.75 1.89
C SER A 76 -2.27 22.85 1.35
N ILE A 77 -2.07 21.53 1.39
CA ILE A 77 -3.05 20.56 0.89
C ILE A 77 -4.41 20.80 1.55
N SER A 78 -5.44 21.01 0.72
CA SER A 78 -6.79 21.32 1.19
C SER A 78 -7.35 20.21 2.09
N LYS A 79 -8.22 20.58 3.04
CA LYS A 79 -8.91 19.63 3.91
C LYS A 79 -9.65 18.55 3.10
N THR A 80 -10.31 18.95 2.02
CA THR A 80 -11.02 18.03 1.11
C THR A 80 -10.07 17.02 0.47
N ALA A 81 -8.90 17.46 -0.01
CA ALA A 81 -7.90 16.55 -0.57
C ALA A 81 -7.38 15.54 0.47
N LYS A 82 -7.17 15.98 1.73
CA LYS A 82 -6.80 15.07 2.84
C LYS A 82 -7.90 14.05 3.11
N VAL A 83 -9.15 14.47 3.22
CA VAL A 83 -10.29 13.57 3.46
C VAL A 83 -10.46 12.57 2.33
N ASN A 84 -10.31 12.98 1.07
CA ASN A 84 -10.42 12.09 -0.08
C ASN A 84 -9.30 11.05 -0.08
N LYS A 85 -8.06 11.45 0.24
CA LYS A 85 -6.94 10.53 0.39
C LYS A 85 -7.17 9.56 1.56
N LEU A 86 -7.67 10.03 2.71
CA LEU A 86 -8.01 9.14 3.83
C LEU A 86 -9.06 8.11 3.42
N LYS A 87 -10.16 8.55 2.81
CA LYS A 87 -11.24 7.66 2.34
C LYS A 87 -10.73 6.58 1.37
N SER A 88 -9.74 6.87 0.52
CA SER A 88 -9.22 5.90 -0.45
C SER A 88 -8.37 4.79 0.18
N ILE A 89 -7.79 5.02 1.36
CA ILE A 89 -6.89 4.08 2.07
C ILE A 89 -7.47 3.51 3.37
N THR A 90 -8.64 3.99 3.81
CA THR A 90 -9.36 3.46 4.99
C THR A 90 -10.70 2.82 4.64
N GLY A 91 -10.87 2.34 3.40
CA GLY A 91 -12.07 1.64 2.93
C GLY A 91 -12.06 0.14 3.28
N ASP A 92 -13.23 -0.49 3.14
CA ASP A 92 -13.44 -1.91 3.40
C ASP A 92 -13.27 -2.81 2.14
N SER A 93 -12.47 -2.40 1.16
CA SER A 93 -11.95 -3.29 0.08
C SER A 93 -10.45 -3.64 0.17
N SER A 94 -10.04 -4.82 -0.29
CA SER A 94 -8.63 -5.26 -0.34
C SER A 94 -7.74 -4.20 -0.99
N ALA A 95 -8.18 -3.65 -2.12
CA ALA A 95 -7.50 -2.56 -2.80
C ALA A 95 -7.24 -1.33 -1.92
N SER A 96 -8.11 -1.03 -0.95
CA SER A 96 -7.87 0.06 0.01
C SER A 96 -6.77 -0.28 1.03
N GLN A 97 -6.69 -1.54 1.45
CA GLN A 97 -5.60 -2.01 2.30
C GLN A 97 -4.27 -2.05 1.54
N ASP A 98 -4.27 -2.48 0.28
CA ASP A 98 -3.05 -2.47 -0.55
C ASP A 98 -2.53 -1.04 -0.76
N ARG A 99 -3.43 -0.09 -1.04
CA ARG A 99 -3.07 1.34 -1.09
C ARG A 99 -2.53 1.86 0.22
N TRP A 100 -3.10 1.44 1.35
CA TRP A 100 -2.60 1.83 2.67
C TRP A 100 -1.19 1.28 2.93
N TYR A 101 -0.93 0.01 2.60
CA TYR A 101 0.42 -0.57 2.70
C TYR A 101 1.43 0.14 1.78
N SER A 102 1.04 0.45 0.55
CA SER A 102 1.86 1.21 -0.38
C SER A 102 2.18 2.61 0.17
N ASP A 103 1.19 3.34 0.69
CA ASP A 103 1.41 4.65 1.31
C ASP A 103 2.26 4.56 2.58
N LEU A 104 2.09 3.50 3.39
CA LEU A 104 2.90 3.26 4.59
C LEU A 104 4.37 3.06 4.23
N GLY A 105 4.65 2.26 3.19
CA GLY A 105 6.00 2.07 2.65
C GLY A 105 6.59 3.38 2.10
N ASN A 106 5.74 4.22 1.48
CA ASN A 106 6.13 5.48 0.87
C ASN A 106 5.94 6.71 1.78
N ARG A 107 5.73 6.53 3.09
CA ARG A 107 5.32 7.60 4.02
C ARG A 107 6.27 8.80 4.09
N ASN A 108 7.55 8.58 3.76
CA ASN A 108 8.60 9.59 3.75
C ASN A 108 8.80 10.25 2.37
N SER A 109 8.11 9.81 1.34
CA SER A 109 8.15 10.46 0.02
C SER A 109 7.44 11.82 0.05
N ALA A 110 7.86 12.76 -0.80
CA ALA A 110 7.19 14.06 -0.94
C ALA A 110 5.69 13.91 -1.28
N GLY A 111 5.35 12.89 -2.08
CA GLY A 111 3.98 12.57 -2.47
C GLY A 111 3.05 12.23 -1.30
N ILE A 112 3.58 11.65 -0.21
CA ILE A 112 2.80 11.31 0.99
C ILE A 112 2.99 12.33 2.11
N LYS A 113 4.21 12.83 2.33
CA LYS A 113 4.53 13.84 3.37
C LYS A 113 3.65 15.08 3.26
N LYS A 114 3.31 15.52 2.04
CA LYS A 114 2.46 16.70 1.81
C LYS A 114 1.09 16.65 2.52
N TYR A 115 0.57 15.46 2.83
CA TYR A 115 -0.70 15.32 3.56
C TYR A 115 -0.55 15.57 5.07
N GLY A 116 0.65 15.44 5.63
CA GLY A 116 0.93 15.63 7.05
C GLY A 116 0.20 14.62 7.96
N PHE A 117 0.03 13.39 7.47
CA PHE A 117 -0.64 12.33 8.22
C PHE A 117 0.22 11.83 9.39
N ASN A 118 -0.45 11.47 10.48
CA ASN A 118 0.13 10.78 11.60
C ASN A 118 0.17 9.27 11.31
N TRP A 119 1.39 8.72 11.22
CA TRP A 119 1.63 7.29 10.99
C TRP A 119 1.97 6.52 12.28
N LYS A 120 1.94 7.16 13.46
CA LYS A 120 2.21 6.49 14.74
C LYS A 120 1.07 5.52 15.09
N THR A 121 1.44 4.40 15.71
CA THR A 121 0.54 3.39 16.24
C THR A 121 1.13 2.83 17.53
N ASP A 122 0.27 2.38 18.40
CA ASP A 122 0.56 1.60 19.60
C ASP A 122 0.10 0.15 19.46
N GLY A 123 -0.21 -0.29 18.23
CA GLY A 123 -0.70 -1.63 17.94
C GLY A 123 -2.13 -1.82 18.44
N CYS A 124 -2.47 -3.03 18.85
CA CYS A 124 -3.76 -3.33 19.45
C CYS A 124 -3.73 -2.95 20.95
N SER A 125 -3.74 -1.66 21.30
CA SER A 125 -3.40 -1.14 22.65
C SER A 125 -4.02 -1.86 23.87
N TRP A 126 -5.20 -2.46 23.71
CA TRP A 126 -5.95 -3.13 24.78
C TRP A 126 -6.14 -4.63 24.56
N ALA A 127 -5.43 -5.20 23.60
CA ALA A 127 -5.58 -6.60 23.22
C ALA A 127 -4.28 -7.17 22.61
N PRO A 128 -4.08 -8.49 22.60
CA PRO A 128 -2.90 -9.06 21.96
C PRO A 128 -2.80 -8.72 20.47
N ASP A 129 -1.61 -8.31 20.01
CA ASP A 129 -1.30 -8.20 18.58
C ASP A 129 -1.27 -9.58 17.94
N THR A 130 -0.55 -10.52 18.56
CA THR A 130 -0.36 -11.88 18.06
C THR A 130 -1.28 -12.86 18.78
N LEU A 131 -1.91 -13.75 18.02
CA LEU A 131 -2.79 -14.80 18.51
C LEU A 131 -2.16 -16.18 18.30
N PRO A 132 -2.63 -17.21 19.03
CA PRO A 132 -2.22 -18.59 18.81
C PRO A 132 -2.38 -19.01 17.33
N GLY A 133 -1.43 -19.79 16.83
CA GLY A 133 -1.38 -20.19 15.41
C GLY A 133 -0.74 -19.17 14.49
N GLY A 134 -0.02 -18.18 15.03
CA GLY A 134 0.81 -17.24 14.27
C GLY A 134 0.03 -16.10 13.60
N TYR A 135 -1.24 -15.90 13.95
CA TYR A 135 -2.01 -14.77 13.41
C TYR A 135 -1.57 -13.46 14.05
N ASP A 136 -1.28 -12.45 13.22
CA ASP A 136 -0.82 -11.14 13.66
C ASP A 136 -1.77 -10.02 13.23
N PHE A 137 -2.38 -9.35 14.22
CA PHE A 137 -3.29 -8.22 14.05
C PHE A 137 -2.61 -6.85 14.14
N LYS A 138 -1.29 -6.78 14.27
CA LYS A 138 -0.54 -5.52 14.36
C LYS A 138 -0.83 -4.57 13.20
N PHE A 139 -0.80 -5.05 11.95
CA PHE A 139 -1.11 -4.20 10.79
C PHE A 139 -2.58 -3.81 10.67
N PRO A 140 -3.56 -4.72 10.89
CA PRO A 140 -4.96 -4.32 11.06
C PRO A 140 -5.14 -3.19 12.09
N CYS A 141 -4.53 -3.31 13.28
CA CYS A 141 -4.60 -2.29 14.33
C CYS A 141 -3.91 -0.98 13.90
N TRP A 142 -2.75 -1.05 13.23
CA TRP A 142 -2.08 0.14 12.70
C TRP A 142 -2.94 0.91 11.68
N ARG A 143 -3.60 0.20 10.75
CA ARG A 143 -4.49 0.89 9.79
C ARG A 143 -5.72 1.50 10.48
N HIS A 144 -6.22 0.85 11.53
CA HIS A 144 -7.32 1.37 12.35
C HIS A 144 -6.92 2.67 13.06
N ASP A 145 -5.79 2.66 13.77
CA ASP A 145 -5.19 3.84 14.43
C ASP A 145 -4.97 4.99 13.47
N PHE A 146 -4.38 4.67 12.31
CA PHE A 146 -4.14 5.63 11.25
C PHE A 146 -5.45 6.33 10.85
N GLY A 147 -6.52 5.57 10.64
CA GLY A 147 -7.84 6.12 10.32
C GLY A 147 -8.37 7.03 11.44
N TYR A 148 -8.38 6.54 12.68
CA TYR A 148 -8.88 7.29 13.84
C TYR A 148 -8.14 8.61 14.03
N ARG A 149 -6.81 8.56 14.11
CA ARG A 149 -5.96 9.73 14.39
C ARG A 149 -6.12 10.79 13.30
N ASN A 150 -6.08 10.38 12.02
CA ASN A 150 -6.07 11.32 10.91
C ASN A 150 -7.45 11.88 10.58
N PHE A 151 -8.53 11.10 10.67
CA PHE A 151 -9.87 11.67 10.52
C PHE A 151 -10.19 12.64 11.66
N LYS A 152 -9.95 12.28 12.93
CA LYS A 152 -10.20 13.18 14.07
C LYS A 152 -9.43 14.50 13.91
N LYS A 153 -8.14 14.44 13.53
CA LYS A 153 -7.32 15.63 13.26
C LYS A 153 -7.84 16.48 12.08
N THR A 154 -8.38 15.85 11.03
CA THR A 154 -8.75 16.55 9.79
C THR A 154 -10.16 17.13 9.84
N VAL A 155 -11.13 16.38 10.36
CA VAL A 155 -12.55 16.74 10.34
C VAL A 155 -13.13 17.08 11.71
N GLY A 156 -12.38 16.87 12.79
CA GLY A 156 -12.86 16.98 14.17
C GLY A 156 -13.50 15.68 14.67
N THR A 157 -13.48 15.48 15.99
CA THR A 157 -13.99 14.26 16.64
C THR A 157 -15.45 14.00 16.30
N SER A 158 -16.35 14.95 16.54
CA SER A 158 -17.80 14.74 16.31
C SER A 158 -18.13 14.33 14.86
N LYS A 159 -17.47 14.94 13.88
CA LYS A 159 -17.64 14.61 12.46
C LYS A 159 -17.06 13.24 12.12
N PHE A 160 -15.92 12.86 12.71
CA PHE A 160 -15.36 11.53 12.55
C PHE A 160 -16.33 10.45 13.06
N HIS A 161 -16.87 10.61 14.27
CA HIS A 161 -17.78 9.63 14.88
C HIS A 161 -19.05 9.46 14.05
N ARG A 162 -19.62 10.55 13.55
CA ARG A 162 -20.82 10.52 12.69
C ARG A 162 -20.57 9.95 11.29
N ASP A 163 -19.53 10.39 10.58
CA ASP A 163 -19.43 10.19 9.13
C ASP A 163 -18.39 9.13 8.71
N HIS A 164 -17.42 8.82 9.57
CA HIS A 164 -16.20 8.09 9.17
C HIS A 164 -15.86 6.88 10.05
N LYS A 165 -16.19 6.90 11.34
CA LYS A 165 -15.85 5.83 12.29
C LYS A 165 -16.30 4.45 11.83
N LYS A 166 -17.58 4.30 11.48
CA LYS A 166 -18.17 3.03 11.00
C LYS A 166 -17.38 2.41 9.83
N ARG A 167 -16.82 3.24 8.94
CA ARG A 167 -16.01 2.77 7.81
C ARG A 167 -14.65 2.27 8.27
N VAL A 168 -13.98 3.00 9.15
CA VAL A 168 -12.68 2.60 9.70
C VAL A 168 -12.83 1.30 10.50
N ASP A 169 -13.88 1.17 11.31
CA ASP A 169 -14.16 -0.04 12.08
C ASP A 169 -14.47 -1.25 11.17
N LYS A 170 -15.26 -1.06 10.10
CA LYS A 170 -15.49 -2.12 9.09
C LYS A 170 -14.22 -2.56 8.38
N ALA A 171 -13.38 -1.59 8.00
CA ALA A 171 -12.10 -1.82 7.37
C ALA A 171 -11.18 -2.66 8.27
N PHE A 172 -11.15 -2.35 9.57
CA PHE A 172 -10.42 -3.10 10.60
C PHE A 172 -10.90 -4.55 10.74
N LEU A 173 -12.22 -4.77 10.84
CA LEU A 173 -12.76 -6.14 10.87
C LEU A 173 -12.34 -6.95 9.65
N ARG A 174 -12.44 -6.35 8.47
CA ARG A 174 -12.07 -7.05 7.23
C ARG A 174 -10.58 -7.38 7.18
N ASP A 175 -9.71 -6.49 7.66
CA ASP A 175 -8.28 -6.75 7.70
C ASP A 175 -7.93 -7.90 8.63
N MET A 176 -8.50 -7.93 9.83
CA MET A 176 -8.32 -9.05 10.75
C MET A 176 -8.84 -10.36 10.14
N ARG A 177 -10.00 -10.33 9.46
CA ARG A 177 -10.52 -11.50 8.73
C ARG A 177 -9.62 -11.93 7.57
N SER A 178 -8.95 -10.99 6.91
CA SER A 178 -7.93 -11.27 5.89
C SER A 178 -6.74 -12.00 6.50
N VAL A 179 -6.25 -11.54 7.67
CA VAL A 179 -5.22 -12.25 8.44
C VAL A 179 -5.66 -13.68 8.80
N CYS A 180 -6.88 -13.87 9.30
CA CYS A 180 -7.39 -15.21 9.63
C CYS A 180 -7.53 -16.14 8.40
N ASN A 181 -7.67 -15.56 7.21
CA ASN A 181 -7.70 -16.32 5.95
C ASN A 181 -6.32 -16.64 5.40
N ARG A 182 -5.28 -15.88 5.76
CA ARG A 182 -3.91 -16.19 5.38
C ARG A 182 -3.45 -17.43 6.13
N PHE A 183 -2.91 -18.38 5.38
CA PHE A 183 -2.37 -19.63 5.92
C PHE A 183 -0.94 -19.35 6.34
N ILE A 184 -0.69 -19.20 7.64
CA ILE A 184 0.66 -19.12 8.22
C ILE A 184 0.92 -20.42 8.99
N TRP A 185 0.93 -21.55 8.30
CA TRP A 185 1.22 -22.85 8.93
C TRP A 185 2.68 -23.22 8.69
N ALA A 186 3.59 -22.45 9.30
CA ALA A 186 4.96 -22.89 9.51
C ALA A 186 5.08 -23.79 10.76
N ASP A 187 4.01 -23.89 11.56
CA ASP A 187 3.99 -24.65 12.82
C ASP A 187 3.55 -26.11 12.65
N PRO A 188 4.04 -27.04 13.50
CA PRO A 188 3.76 -28.48 13.49
C PRO A 188 2.34 -28.83 14.01
N TYR A 189 1.33 -28.04 13.68
CA TYR A 189 -0.03 -28.27 14.16
C TYR A 189 -0.81 -29.29 13.30
N PRO A 190 -1.50 -30.28 13.92
CA PRO A 190 -2.40 -31.17 13.20
C PRO A 190 -3.57 -30.39 12.60
N ALA A 191 -4.16 -30.90 11.52
CA ALA A 191 -5.24 -30.23 10.77
C ALA A 191 -6.44 -29.80 11.66
N ALA A 192 -6.80 -30.63 12.65
CA ALA A 192 -7.86 -30.30 13.60
C ALA A 192 -7.52 -29.08 14.47
N ALA A 193 -6.27 -28.98 14.95
CA ALA A 193 -5.81 -27.82 15.71
C ALA A 193 -5.82 -26.55 14.83
N ARG A 194 -5.35 -26.66 13.57
CA ARG A 194 -5.39 -25.55 12.61
C ARG A 194 -6.81 -25.02 12.37
N LYS A 195 -7.79 -25.90 12.23
CA LYS A 195 -9.21 -25.53 12.09
C LYS A 195 -9.71 -24.77 13.33
N ARG A 196 -9.38 -25.24 14.55
CA ARG A 196 -9.76 -24.58 15.81
C ARG A 196 -9.11 -23.20 15.96
N LEU A 197 -7.81 -23.09 15.66
CA LEU A 197 -7.05 -21.83 15.71
C LEU A 197 -7.61 -20.80 14.71
N LYS A 198 -7.92 -21.22 13.48
CA LYS A 198 -8.58 -20.36 12.49
C LYS A 198 -9.93 -19.86 12.98
N ALA A 199 -10.76 -20.74 13.54
CA ALA A 199 -12.05 -20.34 14.12
C ALA A 199 -11.88 -19.36 15.30
N ALA A 200 -10.90 -19.59 16.17
CA ALA A 200 -10.56 -18.68 17.25
C ALA A 200 -10.12 -17.30 16.73
N CYS A 201 -9.30 -17.24 15.67
CA CYS A 201 -8.91 -15.99 15.02
C CYS A 201 -10.14 -15.18 14.57
N PHE A 202 -11.09 -15.81 13.87
CA PHE A 202 -12.32 -15.14 13.44
C PHE A 202 -13.17 -14.64 14.62
N LYS A 203 -13.29 -15.44 15.69
CA LYS A 203 -14.00 -15.04 16.90
C LYS A 203 -13.35 -13.82 17.56
N THR A 204 -12.02 -13.81 17.65
CA THR A 204 -11.25 -12.68 18.18
C THR A 204 -11.39 -11.44 17.32
N ALA A 205 -11.33 -11.56 15.98
CA ALA A 205 -11.56 -10.45 15.06
C ALA A 205 -12.94 -9.78 15.28
N THR A 206 -13.99 -10.59 15.45
CA THR A 206 -15.33 -10.09 15.79
C THR A 206 -15.35 -9.40 17.16
N LYS A 207 -14.67 -9.95 18.17
CA LYS A 207 -14.55 -9.33 19.50
C LYS A 207 -13.91 -7.94 19.41
N TYR A 208 -12.78 -7.83 18.72
CA TYR A 208 -12.04 -6.57 18.56
C TYR A 208 -12.91 -5.51 17.86
N TYR A 209 -13.59 -5.91 16.77
CA TYR A 209 -14.52 -5.03 16.08
C TYR A 209 -15.66 -4.56 16.98
N ASN A 210 -16.28 -5.46 17.75
CA ASN A 210 -17.39 -5.09 18.63
C ASN A 210 -16.95 -4.10 19.72
N THR A 211 -15.76 -4.29 20.29
CA THR A 211 -15.18 -3.38 21.28
C THR A 211 -14.92 -1.99 20.69
N VAL A 212 -14.28 -1.89 19.52
CA VAL A 212 -14.03 -0.55 18.94
C VAL A 212 -15.31 0.13 18.48
N LYS A 213 -16.29 -0.66 18.01
CA LYS A 213 -17.60 -0.17 17.60
C LYS A 213 -18.35 0.47 18.76
N SER A 214 -18.22 -0.04 20.00
CA SER A 214 -18.93 0.48 21.17
C SER A 214 -18.37 1.77 21.74
N PHE A 215 -17.14 2.18 21.41
CA PHE A 215 -16.62 3.48 21.82
C PHE A 215 -17.32 4.61 21.06
N ASN A 216 -17.68 5.67 21.78
CA ASN A 216 -18.39 6.83 21.24
C ASN A 216 -17.49 8.04 21.00
#